data_AF-A0A821VM77-F1
#
_entry.id   AF-A0A821VM77-F1
#
_cell.length_a   1.000
_cell.length_b   1.000
_cell.length_c   1.000
_cell.angle_alpha   90.00
_cell.angle_beta   90.00
_cell.angle_gamma   90.00
#
_symmetry.space_group_name_H-M   'P 1'
#
loop_
_entity.id
_entity.type
_entity.pdbx_description
1 polymer ?
#
loop_
_entity_poly.entity_id
_entity_poly.type
_entity_poly.pdbx_seq_one_letter_code
_entity_poly.pdbx_strand_id
1 'polypeptide(L)'
;IAYGTVRVHNRAYEKRVFARISENDWKTFEDIYGLHSMNYPNDNTDAFTFGLHLKTYDDNTEVPKQINFAICLQINNQELWDNNLGWNYILDILE
;
A
#
# COMPACT_ATOMS: atom_id res chain seq x y z
N ILE A 1 9.39 -10.47 3.88
CA ILE A 1 8.11 -9.78 4.20
C ILE A 1 8.44 -8.36 4.63
N ALA A 2 7.73 -7.37 4.09
CA ALA A 2 7.84 -5.98 4.53
C ALA A 2 6.53 -5.57 5.21
N TYR A 3 6.60 -4.63 6.16
CA TYR A 3 5.42 -4.10 6.83
C TYR A 3 5.32 -2.60 6.59
N GLY A 4 4.10 -2.13 6.36
CA GLY A 4 3.81 -0.70 6.23
C GLY A 4 2.63 -0.29 7.10
N THR A 5 2.66 0.98 7.51
CA THR A 5 1.58 1.63 8.27
C THR A 5 1.22 2.92 7.57
N VAL A 6 -0.08 3.16 7.37
CA VAL A 6 -0.60 4.41 6.82
C VAL A 6 -1.54 5.06 7.83
N ARG A 7 -1.43 6.38 7.98
CA ARG A 7 -2.38 7.20 8.74
C ARG A 7 -3.43 7.78 7.79
N VAL A 8 -4.69 7.67 8.16
CA VAL A 8 -5.85 8.10 7.37
C VAL A 8 -6.68 9.07 8.20
N HIS A 9 -7.01 10.24 7.65
CA HIS A 9 -7.96 11.14 8.29
C HIS A 9 -9.35 10.51 8.42
N ASN A 10 -9.95 10.61 9.60
CA ASN A 10 -11.25 10.03 9.88
C ASN A 10 -12.39 10.89 9.33
N ARG A 11 -12.65 10.77 8.02
CA ARG A 11 -13.71 11.49 7.29
C ARG A 11 -15.00 10.70 7.11
N ALA A 12 -14.97 9.39 7.37
CA ALA A 12 -16.10 8.47 7.26
C ALA A 12 -15.88 7.29 8.20
N TYR A 13 -16.94 6.62 8.65
CA TYR A 13 -16.79 5.44 9.51
C TYR A 13 -16.26 4.24 8.72
N GLU A 14 -16.94 3.86 7.64
CA GLU A 14 -16.51 2.81 6.72
C GLU A 14 -15.33 3.31 5.87
N LYS A 15 -14.20 2.63 6.01
CA LYS A 15 -12.98 2.89 5.27
C LYS A 15 -12.42 1.57 4.79
N ARG A 16 -11.96 1.53 3.54
CA ARG A 16 -11.12 0.45 3.05
C ARG A 16 -9.81 1.06 2.56
N VAL A 17 -8.69 0.55 3.05
CA VAL A 17 -7.35 1.01 2.69
C VAL A 17 -6.61 -0.15 2.06
N PHE A 18 -5.96 0.08 0.93
CA PHE A 18 -5.07 -0.92 0.33
C PHE A 18 -3.85 -0.26 -0.29
N ALA A 19 -2.74 -1.01 -0.30
CA ALA A 19 -1.59 -0.70 -1.11
C ALA A 19 -1.74 -1.44 -2.45
N ARG A 20 -1.71 -0.71 -3.57
CA ARG A 20 -1.58 -1.31 -4.90
C ARG A 20 -0.12 -1.38 -5.27
N ILE A 21 0.37 -2.58 -5.53
CA ILE A 21 1.79 -2.83 -5.82
C ILE A 21 1.97 -3.32 -7.26
N SER A 22 3.12 -3.00 -7.86
CA SER A 22 3.52 -3.48 -9.18
C SER A 22 5.02 -3.75 -9.26
N GLU A 23 5.37 -4.88 -9.85
CA GLU A 23 6.74 -5.35 -10.09
C GLU A 23 7.21 -5.07 -11.53
N ASN A 24 6.36 -4.47 -12.37
CA ASN A 24 6.57 -4.38 -13.83
C ASN A 24 5.98 -3.12 -14.46
N ASP A 25 6.26 -1.95 -13.89
CA ASP A 25 5.84 -0.64 -14.40
C ASP A 25 4.32 -0.54 -14.60
N TRP A 26 3.53 -1.03 -13.63
CA TRP A 26 2.07 -0.99 -13.62
C TRP A 26 1.38 -1.78 -14.73
N LYS A 27 2.09 -2.63 -15.49
CA LYS A 27 1.48 -3.56 -16.46
C LYS A 27 0.54 -4.54 -15.78
N THR A 28 0.96 -5.04 -14.61
CA THR A 28 0.12 -5.81 -13.69
C THR A 28 0.25 -5.26 -12.28
N PHE A 29 -0.79 -5.44 -11.48
CA PHE A 29 -0.80 -4.99 -10.09
C PHE A 29 -1.60 -5.92 -9.19
N GLU A 30 -1.29 -5.85 -7.89
CA GLU A 30 -1.99 -6.55 -6.82
C GLU A 30 -2.41 -5.55 -5.74
N ASP A 31 -3.60 -5.73 -5.17
CA ASP A 31 -4.12 -4.90 -4.08
C ASP A 31 -3.98 -5.64 -2.75
N ILE A 32 -3.15 -5.10 -1.85
CA ILE A 32 -2.92 -5.62 -0.50
C ILE A 32 -3.73 -4.78 0.49
N TYR A 33 -4.79 -5.37 1.03
CA TYR A 33 -5.66 -4.69 1.97
C TYR A 33 -5.02 -4.51 3.35
N GLY A 34 -5.06 -3.28 3.84
CA GLY A 34 -4.63 -2.93 5.19
C GLY A 34 -5.69 -3.28 6.23
N LEU A 35 -5.23 -3.69 7.41
CA LEU A 35 -6.06 -3.93 8.58
C LEU A 35 -6.03 -2.70 9.48
N HIS A 36 -7.19 -2.28 9.98
CA HIS A 36 -7.27 -1.23 10.99
C HIS A 36 -6.53 -1.68 12.25
N SER A 37 -5.55 -0.90 12.70
CA SER A 37 -4.70 -1.24 13.84
C SER A 37 -4.96 -0.37 15.06
N MET A 38 -5.14 0.94 14.88
CA MET A 38 -5.27 1.89 15.99
C MET A 38 -6.01 3.16 15.54
N ASN A 39 -6.76 3.77 16.46
CA ASN A 39 -7.32 5.11 16.29
C ASN A 39 -6.50 6.14 17.08
N TYR A 40 -6.35 7.34 16.52
CA TYR A 40 -5.68 8.49 17.16
C TYR A 40 -6.68 9.65 17.27
N PRO A 41 -7.47 9.72 18.37
CA PRO A 41 -8.54 10.70 18.52
C PRO A 41 -8.06 12.15 18.45
N ASN A 42 -6.93 12.46 19.08
CA ASN A 42 -6.39 13.83 19.15
C ASN A 42 -5.99 14.38 17.77
N ASP A 43 -5.59 13.49 16.85
CA ASP A 43 -5.16 13.86 15.50
C ASP A 43 -6.27 13.65 14.46
N ASN A 44 -7.43 13.14 14.88
CA ASN A 44 -8.54 12.73 14.03
C ASN A 44 -8.10 11.81 12.86
N THR A 45 -7.30 10.78 13.16
CA THR A 45 -6.85 9.79 12.17
C THR A 45 -6.94 8.37 12.70
N ASP A 46 -7.08 7.41 11.79
CA ASP A 46 -6.89 5.99 12.05
C ASP A 46 -5.57 5.51 11.41
N ALA A 47 -5.00 4.44 11.94
CA ALA A 47 -3.88 3.73 11.32
C ALA A 47 -4.33 2.38 10.76
N PHE A 48 -3.79 2.07 9.58
CA PHE A 48 -3.95 0.80 8.91
C PHE A 48 -2.58 0.19 8.67
N THR A 49 -2.42 -1.09 8.96
CA THR A 49 -1.18 -1.84 8.76
C THR A 49 -1.35 -2.89 7.67
N PHE A 50 -0.31 -3.09 6.87
CA PHE A 50 -0.29 -4.09 5.80
C PHE A 50 1.03 -4.87 5.85
N GLY A 51 0.92 -6.18 5.58
CA GLY A 51 2.06 -7.05 5.34
C GLY A 51 2.22 -7.22 3.82
N LEU A 52 3.33 -6.74 3.27
CA LEU A 52 3.70 -7.01 1.89
C LEU A 52 4.47 -8.32 1.84
N HIS A 53 3.77 -9.34 1.34
CA HIS A 53 4.37 -10.62 1.01
C HIS A 53 5.00 -10.50 -0.36
N LEU A 54 6.26 -10.06 -0.40
CA LEU A 54 7.05 -10.16 -1.62
C LEU A 54 7.11 -11.62 -2.03
N LYS A 55 6.87 -11.89 -3.32
CA LYS A 55 6.96 -13.25 -3.86
C LYS A 55 8.33 -13.82 -3.53
N THR A 56 8.36 -15.12 -3.24
CA THR A 56 9.61 -15.87 -3.23
C THR A 56 9.99 -16.10 -4.69
N TYR A 57 11.05 -15.44 -5.12
CA TYR A 57 11.67 -15.70 -6.42
C TYR A 57 12.51 -16.97 -6.29
N ASP A 58 12.35 -17.88 -7.25
CA ASP A 58 13.17 -19.08 -7.40
C ASP A 58 14.32 -18.82 -8.40
N ASP A 59 15.25 -19.77 -8.53
CA ASP A 59 16.41 -19.65 -9.44
C ASP A 59 16.03 -19.42 -10.91
N ASN A 60 14.76 -19.62 -11.28
CA ASN A 60 14.25 -19.47 -12.64
C ASN A 60 13.43 -18.19 -12.86
N THR A 61 13.21 -17.39 -11.82
CA THR A 61 12.44 -16.14 -11.89
C THR A 61 13.32 -14.94 -11.60
N GLU A 62 13.30 -13.97 -12.52
CA GLU A 62 14.04 -12.73 -12.36
C GLU A 62 13.46 -11.95 -11.17
N VAL A 63 14.32 -11.67 -10.18
CA VAL A 63 13.97 -10.81 -9.04
C VAL A 63 13.82 -9.39 -9.58
N PRO A 64 12.67 -8.72 -9.42
CA PRO A 64 12.55 -7.33 -9.78
C PRO A 64 13.47 -6.51 -8.90
N LYS A 65 14.21 -5.58 -9.50
CA LYS A 65 15.10 -4.67 -8.75
C LYS A 65 14.30 -3.69 -7.88
N GLN A 66 13.09 -3.37 -8.31
CA GLN A 66 12.25 -2.36 -7.68
C GLN A 66 10.78 -2.77 -7.72
N ILE A 67 10.06 -2.44 -6.67
CA ILE A 67 8.60 -2.57 -6.58
C ILE A 67 8.01 -1.19 -6.39
N ASN A 68 7.08 -0.83 -7.27
CA ASN A 68 6.33 0.41 -7.18
C ASN A 68 5.04 0.18 -6.40
N PHE A 69 4.64 1.13 -5.57
CA PHE A 69 3.33 1.08 -4.92
C PHE A 69 2.70 2.46 -4.70
N ALA A 70 1.38 2.45 -4.57
CA ALA A 70 0.56 3.60 -4.21
C ALA A 70 -0.51 3.15 -3.21
N ILE A 71 -0.99 4.07 -2.38
CA ILE A 71 -2.01 3.79 -1.38
C ILE A 71 -3.35 4.31 -1.88
N CYS A 72 -4.40 3.50 -1.76
CA CYS A 72 -5.77 3.91 -2.02
C CYS A 72 -6.59 3.86 -0.74
N LEU A 73 -7.30 4.96 -0.47
CA LEU A 73 -8.37 5.05 0.51
C LEU A 73 -9.70 5.08 -0.22
N GLN A 74 -10.55 4.10 0.08
CA GLN A 74 -11.94 4.07 -0.37
C GLN A 74 -12.87 4.49 0.77
N ILE A 75 -13.64 5.56 0.55
CA ILE A 75 -14.67 6.06 1.44
C ILE A 75 -15.86 6.56 0.61
N ASN A 76 -17.09 6.32 1.05
CA ASN A 76 -18.31 6.87 0.42
C ASN A 76 -18.36 6.69 -1.12
N ASN A 77 -17.99 5.52 -1.64
CA ASN A 77 -17.89 5.21 -3.08
C ASN A 77 -16.88 6.08 -3.87
N GLN A 78 -15.93 6.72 -3.19
CA GLN A 78 -14.84 7.47 -3.79
C GLN A 78 -13.49 6.81 -3.50
N GLU A 79 -12.55 6.97 -4.42
CA GLU A 79 -11.16 6.56 -4.24
C GLU A 79 -10.26 7.80 -4.13
N LEU A 80 -9.44 7.81 -3.09
CA LEU A 80 -8.44 8.83 -2.85
C LEU A 80 -7.07 8.15 -2.90
N TRP A 81 -6.26 8.56 -3.86
CA TRP A 81 -4.96 7.96 -4.14
C TRP A 81 -3.82 8.81 -3.60
N ASP A 82 -2.98 8.19 -2.78
CA ASP A 82 -1.64 8.69 -2.46
C ASP A 82 -0.62 7.93 -3.29
N ASN A 83 -0.25 8.55 -4.40
CA ASN A 83 0.74 8.05 -5.34
C ASN A 83 2.00 8.94 -5.34
N ASN A 84 2.31 9.58 -4.21
CA ASN A 84 3.48 10.45 -4.08
C ASN A 84 3.57 11.49 -5.24
N LEU A 85 2.48 12.22 -5.48
CA LEU A 85 2.38 13.22 -6.56
C LEU A 85 2.66 12.66 -7.96
N GLY A 86 2.28 11.41 -8.21
CA GLY A 86 2.48 10.71 -9.48
C GLY A 86 3.83 9.99 -9.62
N TRP A 87 4.72 10.12 -8.64
CA TRP A 87 6.02 9.42 -8.64
C TRP A 87 5.92 7.99 -8.11
N ASN A 88 4.85 7.70 -7.37
CA ASN A 88 4.68 6.49 -6.58
C ASN A 88 5.76 6.34 -5.49
N TYR A 89 5.57 5.33 -4.65
CA TYR A 89 6.58 4.88 -3.71
C TYR A 89 7.36 3.71 -4.31
N ILE A 90 8.65 3.64 -4.02
CA ILE A 90 9.55 2.62 -4.55
C ILE A 90 10.17 1.84 -3.37
N LEU A 91 10.10 0.52 -3.45
CA LEU A 91 10.87 -0.39 -2.61
C LEU A 91 12.01 -0.96 -3.46
N ASP A 92 13.23 -0.62 -3.11
CA ASP A 92 14.42 -1.23 -3.69
C ASP A 92 14.62 -2.62 -3.07
N ILE A 93 14.79 -3.63 -3.92
CA ILE A 93 15.15 -4.98 -3.48
C ILE A 93 16.67 -5.05 -3.47
N LEU A 94 17.24 -5.20 -2.26
CA LEU A 94 18.67 -5.41 -2.07
C LEU A 94 19.00 -6.88 -2.33
N GLU A 95 19.98 -7.12 -3.19
CA GLU A 95 20.61 -8.44 -3.39
C GLU A 95 21.45 -8.86 -2.16
#